data_AF-A0A6D2F7P3-F1
#
_entry.id   AF-A0A6D2F7P3-F1
#
_cell.length_a   1.000
_cell.length_b   1.000
_cell.length_c   1.000
_cell.angle_alpha   90.00
_cell.angle_beta   90.00
_cell.angle_gamma   90.00
#
_symmetry.space_group_name_H-M   'P 1'
#
loop_
_entity.id
_entity.type
_entity.pdbx_description
1 polymer ?
#
loop_
_entity_poly.entity_id
_entity_poly.type
_entity_poly.pdbx_seq_one_letter_code
_entity_poly.pdbx_strand_id
1 'polypeptide(L)'
;MSNNVKLQVLLRAVDQASRPFKSIRTASKSLSGDIRETQKSLRELNGQASRIEGFRKTSAQLAVTGHALEKARQEAEALATQFKNTERPTRAQAKVLESAKRAAEDLQAKYNRLTDSVKRQQRELAAVGINTRNLAHDEQGLKNRISETTAQLNRQRDALARVSAQQAKLNAVKQRYQAGKELAGNMASVGAAGVGIAAAGTMAGVKLLMPGYEFAQKNSELQAVLGVAKDSAEMTALRKQARQLGDNTAASADDAAGAQIIIAKAGGDVDAIQAATPVTLNMALANRRTMEENAALLMGMKSAFQLSNDKVAHIGDVLSMTMNKTAADFDGMSDALTYAAPVAKNAGVSIEETAAMVGALHDAKITGSMAGTGSRAVLSRLQAPTGKAWDALKELGVKTSDSKGNTRPIFTILKEMQASFEKNRLGTAQQAEYMKTIFGEEASSAAAVLMTAASTGKLDKLTAAFKASDGKTAELVNIMQDNLGGDFKEFQSAYEAVGTDLFDQQEGALRKLTQTATKYVLKLDGWIQKNKSLA
;
A
#
# COMPACT_ATOMS: atom_id res chain seq x y z
N MET A 1 64.91 -3.21 28.26
CA MET A 1 63.63 -3.12 29.00
C MET A 1 62.74 -1.92 28.61
N SER A 2 63.20 -0.89 27.87
CA SER A 2 62.42 0.32 27.55
C SER A 2 61.29 0.16 26.51
N ASN A 3 61.43 -0.77 25.54
CA ASN A 3 60.44 -0.93 24.46
C ASN A 3 59.13 -1.63 24.90
N ASN A 4 59.18 -2.51 25.90
CA ASN A 4 57.99 -3.24 26.38
C ASN A 4 57.05 -2.33 27.20
N VAL A 5 57.61 -1.35 27.93
CA VAL A 5 56.82 -0.38 28.70
C VAL A 5 56.10 0.62 27.78
N LYS A 6 56.75 1.06 26.69
CA LYS A 6 56.11 1.93 25.68
C LYS A 6 54.97 1.23 24.93
N LEU A 7 55.11 -0.06 24.61
CA LEU A 7 54.06 -0.84 23.95
C LEU A 7 52.84 -1.06 24.86
N GLN A 8 53.06 -1.36 26.15
CA GLN A 8 51.97 -1.54 27.12
C GLN A 8 51.22 -0.23 27.41
N VAL A 9 51.91 0.91 27.45
CA VAL A 9 51.26 2.23 27.61
C VAL A 9 50.45 2.61 26.38
N LEU A 10 50.95 2.34 25.17
CA LEU A 10 50.21 2.56 23.92
C LEU A 10 48.99 1.65 23.79
N LEU A 11 49.10 0.36 24.15
CA LEU A 11 47.98 -0.58 24.15
C LEU A 11 46.92 -0.21 25.20
N ARG A 12 47.33 0.25 26.40
CA ARG A 12 46.41 0.77 27.40
C ARG A 12 45.71 2.05 26.93
N ALA A 13 46.42 2.96 26.28
CA ALA A 13 45.83 4.19 25.73
C ALA A 13 44.83 3.90 24.60
N VAL A 14 45.12 2.93 23.72
CA VAL A 14 44.20 2.50 22.66
C VAL A 14 42.97 1.76 23.23
N ASP A 15 43.15 0.92 24.25
CA ASP A 15 42.01 0.25 24.90
C ASP A 15 41.14 1.27 25.66
N GLN A 16 41.75 2.23 26.36
CA GLN A 16 41.06 3.29 27.11
C GLN A 16 40.30 4.26 26.18
N ALA A 17 40.85 4.56 24.99
CA ALA A 17 40.18 5.36 23.96
C ALA A 17 39.08 4.59 23.20
N SER A 18 39.15 3.25 23.13
CA SER A 18 38.16 2.42 22.41
C SER A 18 37.00 1.93 23.28
N ARG A 19 37.11 2.01 24.62
CA ARG A 19 36.06 1.62 25.57
C ARG A 19 34.69 2.27 25.32
N PRO A 20 34.59 3.59 25.08
CA PRO A 20 33.31 4.24 24.77
C PRO A 20 32.67 3.71 23.48
N PHE A 21 33.48 3.32 22.49
CA PHE A 21 32.99 2.76 21.23
C PHE A 21 32.48 1.32 21.40
N LYS A 22 33.18 0.50 22.20
CA LYS A 22 32.76 -0.86 22.52
C LYS A 22 31.45 -0.84 23.32
N SER A 23 31.30 0.07 24.28
CA SER A 23 30.08 0.19 25.09
C SER A 23 28.87 0.66 24.28
N ILE A 24 29.04 1.68 23.41
CA ILE A 24 27.95 2.19 22.54
C ILE A 24 27.51 1.14 21.52
N ARG A 25 28.45 0.41 20.92
CA ARG A 25 28.13 -0.69 19.97
C ARG A 25 27.38 -1.83 20.65
N THR A 26 27.78 -2.21 21.86
CA THR A 26 27.08 -3.24 22.64
C THR A 26 25.70 -2.77 23.07
N ALA A 27 25.55 -1.51 23.50
CA ALA A 27 24.26 -0.92 23.87
C ALA A 27 23.30 -0.84 22.66
N SER A 28 23.80 -0.44 21.48
CA SER A 28 23.00 -0.42 20.24
C SER A 28 22.54 -1.81 19.81
N LYS A 29 23.43 -2.82 19.93
CA LYS A 29 23.08 -4.21 19.61
C LYS A 29 22.05 -4.79 20.58
N SER A 30 22.20 -4.51 21.88
CA SER A 30 21.21 -4.89 22.91
C SER A 30 19.86 -4.24 22.64
N LEU A 31 19.83 -2.92 22.45
CA LEU A 31 18.61 -2.15 22.21
C LEU A 31 17.90 -2.56 20.92
N SER A 32 18.65 -2.92 19.88
CA SER A 32 18.09 -3.48 18.65
C SER A 32 17.46 -4.87 18.87
N GLY A 33 18.01 -5.67 19.79
CA GLY A 33 17.42 -6.91 20.26
C GLY A 33 16.12 -6.68 21.02
N ASP A 34 16.13 -5.75 21.98
CA ASP A 34 14.98 -5.40 22.80
C ASP A 34 13.81 -4.85 21.96
N ILE A 35 14.12 -4.06 20.91
CA ILE A 35 13.13 -3.58 19.93
C ILE A 35 12.50 -4.74 19.17
N ARG A 36 13.30 -5.72 18.72
CA ARG A 36 12.76 -6.90 18.00
C ARG A 36 11.87 -7.73 18.90
N GLU A 37 12.24 -7.88 20.16
CA GLU A 37 11.42 -8.59 21.16
C GLU A 37 10.12 -7.84 21.44
N THR A 38 10.18 -6.53 21.66
CA THR A 38 9.00 -5.69 21.88
C THR A 38 8.07 -5.67 20.66
N GLN A 39 8.62 -5.67 19.44
CA GLN A 39 7.85 -5.82 18.21
C GLN A 39 7.18 -7.19 18.10
N LYS A 40 7.86 -8.26 18.51
CA LYS A 40 7.28 -9.61 18.55
C LYS A 40 6.12 -9.66 19.53
N SER A 41 6.27 -9.13 20.75
CA SER A 41 5.21 -9.03 21.74
C SER A 41 4.01 -8.22 21.23
N LEU A 42 4.22 -7.09 20.55
CA LEU A 42 3.13 -6.33 19.93
C LEU A 42 2.38 -7.11 18.86
N ARG A 43 3.08 -7.88 18.01
CA ARG A 43 2.43 -8.74 17.02
C ARG A 43 1.58 -9.82 17.68
N GLU A 44 2.06 -10.43 18.75
CA GLU A 44 1.32 -11.44 19.52
C GLU A 44 0.07 -10.83 20.18
N LEU A 45 0.19 -9.67 20.82
CA LEU A 45 -0.93 -8.96 21.44
C LEU A 45 -1.97 -8.49 20.41
N ASN A 46 -1.53 -7.98 19.26
CA ASN A 46 -2.44 -7.61 18.16
C ASN A 46 -3.13 -8.84 17.55
N GLY A 47 -2.42 -9.96 17.45
CA GLY A 47 -3.00 -11.25 17.05
C GLY A 47 -4.09 -11.72 18.01
N GLN A 48 -3.89 -11.54 19.32
CA GLN A 48 -4.90 -11.82 20.34
C GLN A 48 -6.13 -10.90 20.19
N ALA A 49 -5.93 -9.60 19.93
CA ALA A 49 -7.02 -8.65 19.71
C ALA A 49 -7.86 -9.01 18.48
N SER A 50 -7.22 -9.41 17.38
CA SER A 50 -7.89 -9.89 16.16
C SER A 50 -8.73 -11.15 16.41
N ARG A 51 -8.24 -12.09 17.23
CA ARG A 51 -9.02 -13.28 17.63
C ARG A 51 -10.26 -12.93 18.45
N ILE A 52 -10.16 -11.96 19.37
CA ILE A 52 -11.32 -11.44 20.13
C ILE A 52 -12.36 -10.86 19.17
N GLU A 53 -11.94 -10.04 18.21
CA GLU A 53 -12.83 -9.44 17.23
C GLU A 53 -13.52 -10.51 16.36
N GLY A 54 -12.76 -11.50 15.88
CA GLY A 54 -13.27 -12.64 15.13
C GLY A 54 -14.32 -13.42 15.93
N PHE A 55 -14.07 -13.67 17.21
CA PHE A 55 -15.03 -14.30 18.12
C PHE A 55 -16.31 -13.47 18.30
N ARG A 56 -16.19 -12.15 18.49
CA ARG A 56 -17.33 -11.24 18.61
C ARG A 56 -18.19 -11.25 17.36
N LYS A 57 -17.56 -11.22 16.17
CA LYS A 57 -18.25 -11.26 14.87
C LYS A 57 -19.03 -12.56 14.68
N THR A 58 -18.39 -13.71 14.92
CA THR A 58 -19.07 -15.02 14.82
C THR A 58 -20.20 -15.14 15.84
N SER A 59 -20.00 -14.66 17.07
CA SER A 59 -21.02 -14.70 18.12
C SER A 59 -22.24 -13.82 17.77
N ALA A 60 -22.02 -12.64 17.20
CA ALA A 60 -23.09 -11.79 16.69
C ALA A 60 -23.85 -12.45 15.52
N GLN A 61 -23.13 -13.07 14.57
CA GLN A 61 -23.74 -13.82 13.48
C GLN A 61 -24.54 -15.02 13.98
N LEU A 62 -24.07 -15.71 15.02
CA LEU A 62 -24.78 -16.81 15.65
C LEU A 62 -26.09 -16.34 16.28
N ALA A 63 -26.09 -15.22 17.01
CA ALA A 63 -27.29 -14.63 17.60
C ALA A 63 -28.31 -14.23 16.53
N VAL A 64 -27.88 -13.52 15.48
CA VAL A 64 -28.75 -13.13 14.36
C VAL A 64 -29.32 -14.34 13.62
N THR A 65 -28.47 -15.35 13.35
CA THR A 65 -28.91 -16.59 12.68
C THR A 65 -29.87 -17.37 13.58
N GLY A 66 -29.68 -17.36 14.89
CA GLY A 66 -30.60 -17.97 15.86
C GLY A 66 -31.99 -17.33 15.82
N HIS A 67 -32.08 -16.00 15.82
CA HIS A 67 -33.35 -15.29 15.66
C HIS A 67 -34.02 -15.57 14.30
N ALA A 68 -33.24 -15.58 13.22
CA ALA A 68 -33.75 -15.88 11.88
C ALA A 68 -34.28 -17.33 11.78
N LEU A 69 -33.55 -18.29 12.37
CA LEU A 69 -33.96 -19.69 12.44
C LEU A 69 -35.27 -19.87 13.22
N GLU A 70 -35.38 -19.22 14.38
CA GLU A 70 -36.61 -19.26 15.19
C GLU A 70 -37.80 -18.73 14.40
N LYS A 71 -37.64 -17.58 13.74
CA LYS A 71 -38.68 -17.01 12.88
C LYS A 71 -39.05 -17.93 11.71
N ALA A 72 -38.04 -18.49 11.02
CA ALA A 72 -38.27 -19.40 9.90
C ALA A 72 -39.00 -20.68 10.32
N ARG A 73 -38.72 -21.20 11.52
CA ARG A 73 -39.46 -22.34 12.09
C ARG A 73 -40.91 -22.00 12.38
N GLN A 74 -41.17 -20.85 13.01
CA GLN A 74 -42.53 -20.37 13.28
C GLN A 74 -43.33 -20.17 11.99
N GLU A 75 -42.72 -19.58 10.95
CA GLU A 75 -43.34 -19.42 9.64
C GLU A 75 -43.65 -20.76 8.97
N ALA A 76 -42.70 -21.71 9.00
CA ALA A 76 -42.91 -23.05 8.46
C ALA A 76 -44.02 -23.82 9.21
N GLU A 77 -44.11 -23.68 10.53
CA GLU A 77 -45.15 -24.30 11.36
C GLU A 77 -46.54 -23.69 11.12
N ALA A 78 -46.61 -22.36 11.01
CA ALA A 78 -47.85 -21.66 10.66
C ALA A 78 -48.35 -22.07 9.27
N LEU A 79 -47.45 -22.13 8.27
CA LEU A 79 -47.77 -22.59 6.93
C LEU A 79 -48.18 -24.07 6.92
N ALA A 80 -47.54 -24.93 7.73
CA ALA A 80 -47.91 -26.33 7.85
C ALA A 80 -49.32 -26.50 8.42
N THR A 81 -49.68 -25.68 9.42
CA THR A 81 -51.00 -25.66 10.03
C THR A 81 -52.07 -25.18 9.05
N GLN A 82 -51.81 -24.08 8.32
CA GLN A 82 -52.71 -23.59 7.27
C GLN A 82 -52.90 -24.62 6.15
N PHE A 83 -51.81 -25.28 5.73
CA PHE A 83 -51.84 -26.31 4.72
C PHE A 83 -52.70 -27.52 5.16
N LYS A 84 -52.60 -27.93 6.43
CA LYS A 84 -53.40 -29.01 7.01
C LYS A 84 -54.90 -28.65 7.13
N ASN A 85 -55.20 -27.39 7.44
CA ASN A 85 -56.58 -26.91 7.62
C ASN A 85 -57.29 -26.57 6.29
N THR A 86 -56.61 -26.68 5.14
CA THR A 86 -57.19 -26.43 3.82
C THR A 86 -57.73 -27.72 3.22
N GLU A 87 -59.04 -27.80 2.93
CA GLU A 87 -59.69 -29.02 2.41
C GLU A 87 -59.14 -29.49 1.05
N ARG A 88 -58.68 -28.56 0.20
CA ARG A 88 -58.04 -28.85 -1.10
C ARG A 88 -56.79 -27.99 -1.32
N PRO A 89 -55.62 -28.39 -0.77
CA PRO A 89 -54.39 -27.61 -0.90
C PRO A 89 -53.93 -27.50 -2.35
N THR A 90 -53.53 -26.30 -2.76
CA THR A 90 -53.02 -26.04 -4.11
C THR A 90 -51.53 -26.42 -4.23
N ARG A 91 -51.07 -26.72 -5.45
CA ARG A 91 -49.64 -26.94 -5.74
C ARG A 91 -48.76 -25.74 -5.35
N ALA A 92 -49.31 -24.53 -5.47
CA ALA A 92 -48.63 -23.31 -5.06
C ALA A 92 -48.40 -23.27 -3.54
N GLN A 93 -49.42 -23.59 -2.74
CA GLN A 93 -49.31 -23.66 -1.27
C GLN A 93 -48.31 -24.75 -0.82
N ALA A 94 -48.30 -25.91 -1.48
CA ALA A 94 -47.33 -26.98 -1.19
C ALA A 94 -45.89 -26.52 -1.43
N LYS A 95 -45.66 -25.79 -2.53
CA LYS A 95 -44.33 -25.24 -2.87
C LYS A 95 -43.87 -24.17 -1.87
N VAL A 96 -44.78 -23.33 -1.38
CA VAL A 96 -44.46 -22.31 -0.36
C VAL A 96 -44.06 -22.97 0.96
N LEU A 97 -44.82 -23.96 1.43
CA LEU A 97 -44.48 -24.71 2.65
C LEU A 97 -43.12 -25.42 2.52
N GLU A 98 -42.88 -26.09 1.39
CA GLU A 98 -41.61 -26.75 1.11
C GLU A 98 -40.43 -25.75 1.12
N SER A 99 -40.62 -24.56 0.52
CA SER A 99 -39.59 -23.52 0.54
C SER A 99 -39.31 -22.97 1.95
N ALA A 100 -40.34 -22.84 2.79
CA ALA A 100 -40.19 -22.39 4.17
C ALA A 100 -39.46 -23.43 5.03
N LYS A 101 -39.77 -24.73 4.85
CA LYS A 101 -39.05 -25.84 5.49
C LYS A 101 -37.59 -25.86 5.11
N ARG A 102 -37.27 -25.75 3.81
CA ARG A 102 -35.88 -25.68 3.32
C ARG A 102 -35.13 -24.47 3.88
N ALA A 103 -35.76 -23.30 3.92
CA ALA A 103 -35.15 -22.11 4.51
C ALA A 103 -34.81 -22.31 5.99
N ALA A 104 -35.70 -22.96 6.76
CA ALA A 104 -35.44 -23.30 8.15
C ALA A 104 -34.30 -24.34 8.31
N GLU A 105 -34.24 -25.35 7.44
CA GLU A 105 -33.16 -26.35 7.42
C GLU A 105 -31.79 -25.73 7.07
N ASP A 106 -31.74 -24.84 6.08
CA ASP A 106 -30.52 -24.12 5.70
C ASP A 106 -30.03 -23.21 6.83
N LEU A 107 -30.96 -22.49 7.49
CA LEU A 107 -30.66 -21.68 8.67
C LEU A 107 -30.20 -22.55 9.84
N GLN A 108 -30.76 -23.75 10.02
CA GLN A 108 -30.33 -24.70 11.04
C GLN A 108 -28.89 -25.17 10.79
N ALA A 109 -28.57 -25.53 9.56
CA ALA A 109 -27.21 -25.94 9.18
C ALA A 109 -26.22 -24.80 9.42
N LYS A 110 -26.59 -23.56 9.09
CA LYS A 110 -25.78 -22.36 9.33
C LYS A 110 -25.60 -22.09 10.84
N TYR A 111 -26.67 -22.21 11.62
CA TYR A 111 -26.63 -22.07 13.08
C TYR A 111 -25.68 -23.10 13.73
N ASN A 112 -25.74 -24.35 13.29
CA ASN A 112 -24.86 -25.41 13.79
C ASN A 112 -23.39 -25.11 13.47
N ARG A 113 -23.08 -24.72 12.23
CA ARG A 113 -21.70 -24.34 11.83
C ARG A 113 -21.17 -23.15 12.63
N LEU A 114 -22.00 -22.13 12.85
CA LEU A 114 -21.64 -20.96 13.65
C LEU A 114 -21.43 -21.35 15.12
N THR A 115 -22.25 -22.23 15.67
CA THR A 115 -22.10 -22.76 17.03
C THR A 115 -20.76 -23.47 17.20
N ASP A 116 -20.38 -24.31 16.24
CA ASP A 116 -19.09 -25.01 16.27
C ASP A 116 -17.92 -24.03 16.13
N SER A 117 -18.07 -23.00 15.30
CA SER A 117 -17.06 -21.94 15.14
C SER A 117 -16.86 -21.15 16.43
N VAL A 118 -17.95 -20.74 17.11
CA VAL A 118 -17.90 -20.07 18.41
C VAL A 118 -17.21 -20.96 19.45
N LYS A 119 -17.54 -22.26 19.51
CA LYS A 119 -16.87 -23.21 20.43
C LYS A 119 -15.38 -23.36 20.16
N ARG A 120 -14.96 -23.42 18.89
CA ARG A 120 -13.52 -23.46 18.52
C ARG A 120 -12.81 -22.18 18.94
N GLN A 121 -13.38 -21.03 18.59
CA GLN A 121 -12.82 -19.72 18.94
C GLN A 121 -12.74 -19.52 20.46
N GLN A 122 -13.71 -20.01 21.24
CA GLN A 122 -13.63 -20.01 22.71
C GLN A 122 -12.43 -20.79 23.23
N ARG A 123 -12.14 -21.97 22.66
CA ARG A 123 -10.97 -22.78 23.04
C ARG A 123 -9.66 -22.09 22.67
N GLU A 124 -9.61 -21.49 21.49
CA GLU A 124 -8.43 -20.73 21.01
C GLU A 124 -8.14 -19.50 21.87
N LEU A 125 -9.18 -18.78 22.29
CA LEU A 125 -9.06 -17.65 23.21
C LEU A 125 -8.66 -18.10 24.62
N ALA A 126 -9.24 -19.20 25.12
CA ALA A 126 -8.87 -19.77 26.41
C ALA A 126 -7.40 -20.24 26.44
N ALA A 127 -6.89 -20.80 25.34
CA ALA A 127 -5.49 -21.24 25.22
C ALA A 127 -4.47 -20.10 25.33
N VAL A 128 -4.89 -18.86 25.02
CA VAL A 128 -4.06 -17.65 25.21
C VAL A 128 -4.45 -16.86 26.46
N GLY A 129 -5.24 -17.46 27.37
CA GLY A 129 -5.62 -16.87 28.65
C GLY A 129 -6.74 -15.82 28.59
N ILE A 130 -7.48 -15.73 27.48
CA ILE A 130 -8.62 -14.80 27.33
C ILE A 130 -9.92 -15.51 27.70
N ASN A 131 -10.60 -15.01 28.72
CA ASN A 131 -11.86 -15.53 29.21
C ASN A 131 -13.05 -14.87 28.50
N THR A 132 -13.72 -15.65 27.66
CA THR A 132 -14.89 -15.18 26.90
C THR A 132 -16.11 -14.81 27.75
N ARG A 133 -16.17 -15.22 29.03
CA ARG A 133 -17.23 -14.80 29.96
C ARG A 133 -17.02 -13.39 30.50
N ASN A 134 -15.77 -12.96 30.62
CA ASN A 134 -15.37 -11.62 31.06
C ASN A 134 -14.63 -10.87 29.93
N LEU A 135 -15.07 -11.08 28.69
CA LEU A 135 -14.36 -10.64 27.48
C LEU A 135 -14.05 -9.14 27.49
N ALA A 136 -14.97 -8.30 27.97
CA ALA A 136 -14.79 -6.86 28.04
C ALA A 136 -13.63 -6.44 28.97
N HIS A 137 -13.43 -7.16 30.08
CA HIS A 137 -12.33 -6.90 31.01
C HIS A 137 -10.98 -7.31 30.39
N ASP A 138 -10.92 -8.50 29.79
CA ASP A 138 -9.70 -9.00 29.16
C ASP A 138 -9.33 -8.18 27.92
N GLU A 139 -10.32 -7.71 27.15
CA GLU A 139 -10.12 -6.79 26.03
C GLU A 139 -9.54 -5.45 26.51
N GLN A 140 -10.06 -4.88 27.61
CA GLN A 140 -9.53 -3.64 28.18
C GLN A 140 -8.10 -3.83 28.70
N GLY A 141 -7.82 -4.95 29.38
CA GLY A 141 -6.47 -5.30 29.81
C GLY A 141 -5.50 -5.47 28.64
N LEU A 142 -5.96 -6.09 27.55
CA LEU A 142 -5.18 -6.26 26.33
C LEU A 142 -4.88 -4.91 25.65
N LYS A 143 -5.87 -4.01 25.55
CA LYS A 143 -5.68 -2.64 25.03
C LYS A 143 -4.66 -1.86 25.84
N ASN A 144 -4.70 -1.97 27.17
CA ASN A 144 -3.73 -1.33 28.05
C ASN A 144 -2.32 -1.87 27.78
N ARG A 145 -2.15 -3.20 27.71
CA ARG A 145 -0.85 -3.84 27.39
C ARG A 145 -0.32 -3.45 26.02
N ILE A 146 -1.18 -3.36 25.00
CA ILE A 146 -0.79 -2.91 23.64
C ILE A 146 -0.30 -1.46 23.70
N SER A 147 -1.03 -0.58 24.40
CA SER A 147 -0.67 0.83 24.57
C SER A 147 0.67 0.99 25.29
N GLU A 148 0.86 0.29 26.41
CA GLU A 148 2.10 0.29 27.18
C GLU A 148 3.29 -0.24 26.37
N THR A 149 3.10 -1.36 25.67
CA THR A 149 4.15 -1.96 24.83
C THR A 149 4.50 -1.07 23.63
N THR A 150 3.51 -0.36 23.07
CA THR A 150 3.72 0.63 22.01
C THR A 150 4.51 1.83 22.52
N ALA A 151 4.17 2.34 23.70
CA ALA A 151 4.92 3.42 24.35
C ALA A 151 6.37 2.99 24.65
N GLN A 152 6.58 1.76 25.12
CA GLN A 152 7.91 1.19 25.32
C GLN A 152 8.71 1.09 24.01
N LEU A 153 8.09 0.60 22.93
CA LEU A 153 8.73 0.51 21.62
C LEU A 153 9.18 1.89 21.12
N ASN A 154 8.35 2.92 21.30
CA ASN A 154 8.68 4.29 20.91
C ASN A 154 9.86 4.84 21.72
N ARG A 155 9.87 4.63 23.04
CA ARG A 155 11.02 5.00 23.89
C ARG A 155 12.31 4.30 23.47
N GLN A 156 12.23 3.01 23.12
CA GLN A 156 13.40 2.26 22.64
C GLN A 156 13.89 2.76 21.28
N ARG A 157 12.99 3.09 20.36
CA ARG A 157 13.34 3.71 19.07
C ARG A 157 14.00 5.07 19.24
N ASP A 158 13.48 5.91 20.14
CA ASP A 158 14.08 7.21 20.45
C ASP A 158 15.47 7.06 21.08
N ALA A 159 15.63 6.10 21.99
CA ALA A 159 16.93 5.79 22.56
C ALA A 159 17.92 5.29 21.48
N LEU A 160 17.46 4.46 20.54
CA LEU A 160 18.29 3.97 19.44
C LEU A 160 18.68 5.10 18.49
N ALA A 161 17.77 6.02 18.20
CA ALA A 161 18.05 7.22 17.40
C ALA A 161 19.10 8.11 18.07
N ARG A 162 19.00 8.32 19.40
CA ARG A 162 19.99 9.09 20.18
C ARG A 162 21.36 8.42 20.17
N VAL A 163 21.41 7.10 20.39
CA VAL A 163 22.65 6.30 20.35
C VAL A 163 23.27 6.32 18.95
N SER A 164 22.44 6.23 17.91
CA SER A 164 22.88 6.30 16.51
C SER A 164 23.41 7.69 16.14
N ALA A 165 22.78 8.76 16.63
CA ALA A 165 23.25 10.14 16.45
C ALA A 165 24.57 10.39 17.19
N GLN A 166 24.75 9.82 18.38
CA GLN A 166 26.03 9.85 19.10
C GLN A 166 27.11 9.06 18.37
N GLN A 167 26.77 7.88 17.83
CA GLN A 167 27.67 7.07 17.01
C GLN A 167 28.08 7.81 15.72
N ALA A 168 27.15 8.52 15.07
CA ALA A 168 27.44 9.32 13.87
C ALA A 168 28.39 10.48 14.19
N LYS A 169 28.17 11.21 15.30
CA LYS A 169 29.09 12.25 15.77
C LYS A 169 30.48 11.69 16.08
N LEU A 170 30.56 10.53 16.74
CA LEU A 170 31.83 9.88 17.05
C LEU A 170 32.54 9.33 15.80
N ASN A 171 31.79 8.81 14.82
CA ASN A 171 32.33 8.38 13.54
C ASN A 171 32.87 9.57 12.73
N ALA A 172 32.20 10.73 12.76
CA ALA A 172 32.70 11.96 12.13
C ALA A 172 33.98 12.47 12.81
N VAL A 173 34.09 12.38 14.14
CA VAL A 173 35.32 12.70 14.87
C VAL A 173 36.45 11.71 14.53
N LYS A 174 36.13 10.41 14.42
CA LYS A 174 37.09 9.38 14.00
C LYS A 174 37.56 9.60 12.56
N GLN A 175 36.66 9.98 11.65
CA GLN A 175 36.99 10.32 10.27
C GLN A 175 37.86 11.57 10.18
N ARG A 176 37.58 12.61 10.98
CA ARG A 176 38.45 13.79 11.08
C ARG A 176 39.82 13.47 11.66
N TYR A 177 39.88 12.60 12.67
CA TYR A 177 41.13 12.16 13.29
C TYR A 177 41.95 11.24 12.37
N GLN A 178 41.29 10.38 11.59
CA GLN A 178 41.92 9.54 10.57
C GLN A 178 42.41 10.37 9.38
N ALA A 179 41.61 11.32 8.89
CA ALA A 179 42.03 12.28 7.87
C ALA A 179 43.21 13.15 8.33
N GLY A 180 43.23 13.56 9.61
CA GLY A 180 44.38 14.28 10.21
C GLY A 180 45.63 13.41 10.38
N LYS A 181 45.47 12.11 10.66
CA LYS A 181 46.58 11.13 10.69
C LYS A 181 47.11 10.78 9.30
N GLU A 182 46.24 10.71 8.30
CA GLU A 182 46.62 10.51 6.89
C GLU A 182 47.34 11.74 6.33
N LEU A 183 46.95 12.96 6.74
CA LEU A 183 47.65 14.19 6.38
C LEU A 183 49.05 14.28 7.02
N ALA A 184 49.20 13.84 8.27
CA ALA A 184 50.50 13.84 8.98
C ALA A 184 51.42 12.65 8.57
N GLY A 185 50.85 11.54 8.11
CA GLY A 185 51.59 10.34 7.66
C GLY A 185 52.13 10.43 6.24
N ASN A 186 51.58 11.31 5.39
CA ASN A 186 51.92 11.38 3.97
C ASN A 186 53.09 12.33 3.62
N MET A 187 53.80 12.89 4.61
CA MET A 187 54.94 13.79 4.37
C MET A 187 56.32 13.11 4.49
N ALA A 188 56.39 11.81 4.80
CA ALA A 188 57.65 11.14 5.18
C ALA A 188 58.12 9.97 4.29
N SER A 189 57.54 9.71 3.12
CA SER A 189 57.99 8.58 2.28
C SER A 189 57.88 8.82 0.78
N VAL A 190 58.43 9.93 0.30
CA VAL A 190 58.82 10.07 -1.11
C VAL A 190 60.25 9.58 -1.24
N GLY A 191 60.44 8.29 -1.51
CA GLY A 191 61.78 7.73 -1.73
C GLY A 191 61.79 6.25 -2.13
N ALA A 192 62.25 5.99 -3.36
CA ALA A 192 62.76 4.74 -3.92
C ALA A 192 61.78 3.59 -4.30
N ALA A 193 61.56 3.51 -5.63
CA ALA A 193 61.56 2.32 -6.49
C ALA A 193 61.09 0.95 -5.93
N GLY A 194 60.02 0.40 -6.51
CA GLY A 194 59.73 -1.03 -6.45
C GLY A 194 58.26 -1.38 -6.69
N VAL A 195 58.01 -2.27 -7.65
CA VAL A 195 56.71 -2.79 -8.06
C VAL A 195 55.91 -3.33 -6.85
N GLY A 196 54.68 -2.83 -6.65
CA GLY A 196 53.79 -3.29 -5.59
C GLY A 196 52.34 -2.83 -5.79
N ILE A 197 51.56 -3.65 -6.50
CA ILE A 197 50.10 -3.54 -6.55
C ILE A 197 49.55 -3.98 -5.18
N ALA A 198 48.97 -3.07 -4.38
CA ALA A 198 47.76 -3.28 -3.57
C ALA A 198 47.54 -2.23 -2.45
N ALA A 199 46.31 -1.69 -2.43
CA ALA A 199 45.45 -1.54 -1.23
C ALA A 199 45.46 -0.29 -0.31
N ALA A 200 46.06 0.86 -0.66
CA ALA A 200 45.91 2.08 0.19
C ALA A 200 45.02 3.21 -0.37
N GLY A 201 44.72 3.26 -1.68
CA GLY A 201 44.06 4.42 -2.32
C GLY A 201 42.59 4.27 -2.73
N THR A 202 41.96 3.10 -2.58
CA THR A 202 40.73 2.76 -3.32
C THR A 202 39.40 3.05 -2.61
N MET A 203 39.36 3.30 -1.30
CA MET A 203 38.07 3.42 -0.59
C MET A 203 37.27 4.71 -0.89
N ALA A 204 37.93 5.83 -1.20
CA ALA A 204 37.22 7.07 -1.55
C ALA A 204 36.64 7.03 -2.96
N GLY A 205 37.38 6.48 -3.93
CA GLY A 205 36.93 6.34 -5.32
C GLY A 205 35.77 5.38 -5.50
N VAL A 206 35.74 4.26 -4.75
CA VAL A 206 34.64 3.29 -4.82
C VAL A 206 33.31 3.89 -4.34
N LYS A 207 33.32 4.72 -3.29
CA LYS A 207 32.09 5.31 -2.75
C LYS A 207 31.44 6.35 -3.67
N LEU A 208 32.25 7.07 -4.46
CA LEU A 208 31.76 8.01 -5.47
C LEU A 208 31.11 7.31 -6.66
N LEU A 209 31.51 6.07 -6.95
CA LEU A 209 31.01 5.27 -8.07
C LEU A 209 29.77 4.41 -7.73
N MET A 210 29.44 4.29 -6.44
CA MET A 210 28.33 3.44 -5.96
C MET A 210 26.97 3.77 -6.61
N PRO A 211 26.56 5.05 -6.73
CA PRO A 211 25.27 5.37 -7.37
C PRO A 211 25.18 4.85 -8.81
N GLY A 212 26.27 4.97 -9.58
CA GLY A 212 26.32 4.46 -10.94
C GLY A 212 26.32 2.94 -11.04
N TYR A 213 26.99 2.28 -10.10
CA TYR A 213 26.95 0.82 -9.99
C TYR A 213 25.54 0.31 -9.70
N GLU A 214 24.84 0.89 -8.71
CA GLU A 214 23.46 0.53 -8.33
C GLU A 214 22.49 0.78 -9.50
N PHE A 215 22.62 1.95 -10.15
CA PHE A 215 21.85 2.28 -11.34
C PHE A 215 22.09 1.29 -12.50
N ALA A 216 23.34 0.86 -12.72
CA ALA A 216 23.66 -0.15 -13.73
C ALA A 216 23.08 -1.54 -13.41
N GLN A 217 23.00 -1.90 -12.12
CA GLN A 217 22.32 -3.13 -11.69
C GLN A 217 20.82 -3.07 -11.96
N LYS A 218 20.14 -1.99 -11.57
CA LYS A 218 18.70 -1.82 -11.84
C LYS A 218 18.38 -1.82 -13.33
N ASN A 219 19.18 -1.16 -14.16
CA ASN A 219 19.00 -1.23 -15.61
C ASN A 219 19.15 -2.64 -16.17
N SER A 220 20.05 -3.44 -15.60
CA SER A 220 20.21 -4.86 -15.99
C SER A 220 19.00 -5.70 -15.55
N GLU A 221 18.43 -5.41 -14.38
CA GLU A 221 17.17 -6.03 -13.94
C GLU A 221 15.99 -5.64 -14.84
N LEU A 222 15.84 -4.35 -15.14
CA LEU A 222 14.81 -3.84 -16.06
C LEU A 222 14.91 -4.51 -17.43
N GLN A 223 16.13 -4.61 -17.97
CA GLN A 223 16.40 -5.31 -19.21
C GLN A 223 15.92 -6.78 -19.14
N ALA A 224 16.22 -7.48 -18.05
CA ALA A 224 15.83 -8.87 -17.86
C ALA A 224 14.31 -9.04 -17.76
N VAL A 225 13.61 -8.11 -17.09
CA VAL A 225 12.14 -8.11 -16.99
C VAL A 225 11.49 -7.85 -18.35
N LEU A 226 12.04 -6.92 -19.12
CA LEU A 226 11.51 -6.55 -20.45
C LEU A 226 11.88 -7.55 -21.56
N GLY A 227 12.93 -8.36 -21.35
CA GLY A 227 13.41 -9.30 -22.36
C GLY A 227 14.03 -8.62 -23.59
N VAL A 228 14.50 -7.38 -23.46
CA VAL A 228 15.09 -6.58 -24.54
C VAL A 228 16.62 -6.65 -24.53
N ALA A 229 17.24 -6.33 -25.68
CA ALA A 229 18.69 -6.25 -25.75
C ALA A 229 19.22 -5.06 -24.93
N LYS A 230 20.43 -5.20 -24.35
CA LYS A 230 21.04 -4.17 -23.50
C LYS A 230 21.18 -2.83 -24.22
N ASP A 231 21.61 -2.88 -25.48
CA ASP A 231 21.92 -1.72 -26.30
C ASP A 231 20.76 -1.33 -27.23
N SER A 232 19.54 -1.78 -26.91
CA SER A 232 18.35 -1.43 -27.69
C SER A 232 17.98 0.04 -27.53
N ALA A 233 17.26 0.58 -28.52
CA ALA A 233 16.76 1.96 -28.47
C ALA A 233 15.83 2.19 -27.28
N GLU A 234 15.03 1.17 -26.94
CA GLU A 234 14.11 1.15 -25.81
C GLU A 234 14.84 1.25 -24.47
N MET A 235 15.85 0.41 -24.23
CA MET A 235 16.64 0.48 -23.00
C MET A 235 17.39 1.80 -22.88
N THR A 236 17.91 2.31 -24.00
CA THR A 236 18.57 3.62 -24.03
C THR A 236 17.61 4.74 -23.64
N ALA A 237 16.38 4.71 -24.15
CA ALA A 237 15.35 5.69 -23.83
C ALA A 237 14.92 5.61 -22.35
N LEU A 238 14.71 4.40 -21.80
CA LEU A 238 14.35 4.20 -20.40
C LEU A 238 15.46 4.67 -19.45
N ARG A 239 16.71 4.31 -19.75
CA ARG A 239 17.88 4.77 -19.00
C ARG A 239 17.99 6.29 -19.02
N LYS A 240 17.80 6.91 -20.19
CA LYS A 240 17.81 8.38 -20.34
C LYS A 240 16.69 9.02 -19.53
N GLN A 241 15.48 8.47 -19.54
CA GLN A 241 14.38 8.98 -18.74
C GLN A 241 14.69 8.91 -17.24
N ALA A 242 15.22 7.78 -16.75
CA ALA A 242 15.56 7.64 -15.34
C ALA A 242 16.61 8.66 -14.91
N ARG A 243 17.63 8.91 -15.76
CA ARG A 243 18.60 10.00 -15.56
C ARG A 243 17.92 11.36 -15.51
N GLN A 244 17.09 11.70 -16.49
CA GLN A 244 16.39 12.99 -16.54
C GLN A 244 15.49 13.21 -15.32
N LEU A 245 14.84 12.16 -14.81
CA LEU A 245 14.06 12.27 -13.58
C LEU A 245 14.97 12.46 -12.36
N GLY A 246 16.11 11.77 -12.32
CA GLY A 246 17.15 11.96 -11.31
C GLY A 246 17.74 13.37 -11.27
N ASP A 247 17.96 13.95 -12.44
CA ASP A 247 18.62 15.25 -12.59
C ASP A 247 17.69 16.43 -12.31
N ASN A 248 16.37 16.26 -12.50
CA ASN A 248 15.39 17.35 -12.46
C ASN A 248 14.36 17.22 -11.33
N THR A 249 14.50 16.22 -10.44
CA THR A 249 13.56 16.02 -9.33
C THR A 249 14.30 15.65 -8.05
N ALA A 250 13.63 15.77 -6.90
CA ALA A 250 14.18 15.34 -5.62
C ALA A 250 14.23 13.80 -5.43
N ALA A 251 14.05 13.01 -6.48
CA ALA A 251 14.28 11.58 -6.49
C ALA A 251 15.48 11.23 -7.37
N SER A 252 16.14 10.11 -7.09
CA SER A 252 17.36 9.74 -7.80
C SER A 252 17.09 9.01 -9.11
N ALA A 253 18.11 8.89 -9.96
CA ALA A 253 18.03 8.04 -11.15
C ALA A 253 17.81 6.56 -10.77
N ASP A 254 18.31 6.13 -9.61
CA ASP A 254 18.10 4.80 -9.06
C ASP A 254 16.64 4.58 -8.62
N ASP A 255 16.02 5.59 -8.00
CA ASP A 255 14.59 5.58 -7.66
C ASP A 255 13.73 5.46 -8.93
N ALA A 256 14.01 6.27 -9.94
CA ALA A 256 13.31 6.23 -11.22
C ALA A 256 13.45 4.88 -11.93
N ALA A 257 14.66 4.30 -11.97
CA ALA A 257 14.88 2.95 -12.50
C ALA A 257 14.12 1.89 -11.70
N GLY A 258 14.00 2.06 -10.37
CA GLY A 258 13.15 1.23 -9.51
C GLY A 258 11.70 1.26 -9.94
N ALA A 259 11.12 2.46 -10.12
CA ALA A 259 9.76 2.63 -10.63
C ALA A 259 9.56 1.95 -11.99
N GLN A 260 10.51 2.10 -12.92
CA GLN A 260 10.47 1.46 -14.23
C GLN A 260 10.39 -0.08 -14.11
N ILE A 261 11.19 -0.69 -13.23
CA ILE A 261 11.16 -2.14 -12.98
C ILE A 261 9.80 -2.58 -12.47
N ILE A 262 9.17 -1.81 -11.59
CA ILE A 262 7.89 -2.18 -11.00
C ILE A 262 6.76 -2.10 -12.03
N ILE A 263 6.75 -1.03 -12.83
CA ILE A 263 5.78 -0.88 -13.93
C ILE A 263 5.98 -2.00 -14.95
N ALA A 264 7.23 -2.36 -15.29
CA ALA A 264 7.54 -3.48 -16.17
C ALA A 264 7.03 -4.82 -15.59
N LYS A 265 7.26 -5.08 -14.30
CA LYS A 265 6.77 -6.28 -13.59
C LYS A 265 5.24 -6.33 -13.50
N ALA A 266 4.57 -5.17 -13.51
CA ALA A 266 3.11 -5.07 -13.59
C ALA A 266 2.57 -5.32 -15.02
N GLY A 267 3.44 -5.65 -15.98
CA GLY A 267 3.07 -5.93 -17.36
C GLY A 267 3.06 -4.69 -18.27
N GLY A 268 3.63 -3.57 -17.83
CA GLY A 268 3.81 -2.39 -18.66
C GLY A 268 4.88 -2.62 -19.73
N ASP A 269 4.56 -2.25 -20.97
CA ASP A 269 5.54 -2.14 -22.05
C ASP A 269 6.37 -0.86 -21.92
N VAL A 270 7.32 -0.65 -22.84
CA VAL A 270 8.23 0.50 -22.83
C VAL A 270 7.48 1.83 -22.82
N ASP A 271 6.41 1.93 -23.62
CA ASP A 271 5.60 3.15 -23.70
C ASP A 271 4.83 3.39 -22.40
N ALA A 272 4.29 2.33 -21.78
CA ALA A 272 3.61 2.41 -20.49
C ALA A 272 4.59 2.82 -19.38
N ILE A 273 5.81 2.27 -19.39
CA ILE A 273 6.86 2.66 -18.46
C ILE A 273 7.18 4.15 -18.63
N GLN A 274 7.42 4.59 -19.86
CA GLN A 274 7.73 6.00 -20.12
C GLN A 274 6.62 6.93 -19.65
N ALA A 275 5.36 6.57 -19.87
CA ALA A 275 4.23 7.38 -19.42
C ALA A 275 4.02 7.34 -17.89
N ALA A 276 4.21 6.19 -17.25
CA ALA A 276 3.85 5.98 -15.86
C ALA A 276 4.95 6.31 -14.85
N THR A 277 6.23 6.22 -15.22
CA THR A 277 7.34 6.47 -14.28
C THR A 277 7.30 7.88 -13.67
N PRO A 278 7.18 8.97 -14.44
CA PRO A 278 7.13 10.32 -13.85
C PRO A 278 5.92 10.53 -12.94
N VAL A 279 4.78 9.95 -13.32
CA VAL A 279 3.52 10.06 -12.57
C VAL A 279 3.59 9.30 -11.26
N THR A 280 4.09 8.06 -11.31
CA THR A 280 4.31 7.20 -10.12
C THR A 280 5.24 7.88 -9.13
N LEU A 281 6.33 8.48 -9.62
CA LEU A 281 7.27 9.22 -8.81
C LEU A 281 6.60 10.39 -8.09
N ASN A 282 5.88 11.23 -8.83
CA ASN A 282 5.19 12.39 -8.25
C ASN A 282 4.12 11.96 -7.24
N MET A 283 3.36 10.91 -7.54
CA MET A 283 2.39 10.36 -6.59
C MET A 283 3.07 9.87 -5.29
N ALA A 284 4.16 9.10 -5.40
CA ALA A 284 4.92 8.61 -4.25
C ALA A 284 5.43 9.74 -3.35
N LEU A 285 5.90 10.83 -3.96
CA LEU A 285 6.32 12.03 -3.24
C LEU A 285 5.14 12.75 -2.57
N ALA A 286 4.00 12.86 -3.27
CA ALA A 286 2.81 13.55 -2.81
C ALA A 286 2.10 12.83 -1.64
N ASN A 287 1.92 11.51 -1.74
CA ASN A 287 1.14 10.73 -0.78
C ASN A 287 2.00 9.92 0.21
N ARG A 288 3.32 10.00 0.09
CA ARG A 288 4.31 9.32 0.96
C ARG A 288 4.14 7.79 1.00
N ARG A 289 3.72 7.21 -0.12
CA ARG A 289 3.68 5.74 -0.35
C ARG A 289 4.79 5.31 -1.27
N THR A 290 5.06 4.01 -1.31
CA THR A 290 6.17 3.50 -2.12
C THR A 290 5.85 3.64 -3.60
N MET A 291 6.87 3.65 -4.45
CA MET A 291 6.68 3.69 -5.90
C MET A 291 5.94 2.45 -6.39
N GLU A 292 6.15 1.31 -5.74
CA GLU A 292 5.47 0.06 -6.05
C GLU A 292 3.96 0.18 -5.87
N GLU A 293 3.54 0.69 -4.72
CA GLU A 293 2.13 0.85 -4.39
C GLU A 293 1.47 1.83 -5.37
N ASN A 294 2.13 2.96 -5.64
CA ASN A 294 1.63 3.97 -6.57
C ASN A 294 1.55 3.46 -8.02
N ALA A 295 2.57 2.74 -8.50
CA ALA A 295 2.56 2.13 -9.82
C ALA A 295 1.43 1.12 -9.95
N ALA A 296 1.23 0.27 -8.93
CA ALA A 296 0.15 -0.72 -8.91
C ALA A 296 -1.24 -0.06 -8.96
N LEU A 297 -1.46 0.99 -8.16
CA LEU A 297 -2.72 1.73 -8.17
C LEU A 297 -2.96 2.41 -9.53
N LEU A 298 -1.95 3.13 -10.03
CA LEU A 298 -2.01 3.86 -11.29
C LEU A 298 -2.29 2.93 -12.48
N MET A 299 -1.51 1.86 -12.61
CA MET A 299 -1.64 0.87 -13.69
C MET A 299 -2.92 0.04 -13.55
N GLY A 300 -3.30 -0.31 -12.32
CA GLY A 300 -4.56 -0.98 -12.02
C GLY A 300 -5.76 -0.14 -12.46
N MET A 301 -5.73 1.16 -12.18
CA MET A 301 -6.80 2.08 -12.59
C MET A 301 -6.86 2.27 -14.10
N LYS A 302 -5.72 2.46 -14.76
CA LYS A 302 -5.62 2.49 -16.22
C LYS A 302 -6.21 1.24 -16.86
N SER A 303 -5.84 0.07 -16.34
CA SER A 303 -6.31 -1.22 -16.82
C SER A 303 -7.82 -1.40 -16.61
N ALA A 304 -8.33 -1.09 -15.41
CA ALA A 304 -9.75 -1.21 -15.07
C ALA A 304 -10.64 -0.33 -15.97
N PHE A 305 -10.18 0.87 -16.31
CA PHE A 305 -10.89 1.77 -17.22
C PHE A 305 -10.55 1.56 -18.70
N GLN A 306 -9.61 0.67 -19.02
CA GLN A 306 -9.11 0.41 -20.38
C GLN A 306 -8.61 1.67 -21.09
N LEU A 307 -7.88 2.51 -20.34
CA LEU A 307 -7.34 3.78 -20.83
C LEU A 307 -5.97 3.59 -21.49
N SER A 308 -5.69 4.45 -22.46
CA SER A 308 -4.41 4.53 -23.19
C SER A 308 -3.30 5.17 -22.35
N ASN A 309 -2.05 4.98 -22.76
CA ASN A 309 -0.87 5.47 -22.03
C ASN A 309 -0.85 7.01 -21.90
N ASP A 310 -1.42 7.75 -22.86
CA ASP A 310 -1.52 9.22 -22.80
C ASP A 310 -2.42 9.74 -21.66
N LYS A 311 -3.27 8.88 -21.08
CA LYS A 311 -4.13 9.24 -19.95
C LYS A 311 -3.51 8.98 -18.59
N VAL A 312 -2.33 8.37 -18.52
CA VAL A 312 -1.70 7.99 -17.26
C VAL A 312 -1.43 9.19 -16.36
N ALA A 313 -0.96 10.31 -16.91
CA ALA A 313 -0.78 11.55 -16.16
C ALA A 313 -2.09 12.03 -15.52
N HIS A 314 -3.15 12.11 -16.33
CA HIS A 314 -4.48 12.50 -15.86
C HIS A 314 -5.01 11.56 -14.76
N ILE A 315 -4.82 10.24 -14.90
CA ILE A 315 -5.21 9.28 -13.86
C ILE A 315 -4.49 9.62 -12.55
N GLY A 316 -3.17 9.80 -12.58
CA GLY A 316 -2.39 10.14 -11.38
C GLY A 316 -2.85 11.43 -10.72
N ASP A 317 -3.18 12.44 -11.54
CA ASP A 317 -3.72 13.72 -11.08
C ASP A 317 -5.10 13.58 -10.42
N VAL A 318 -6.02 12.82 -11.03
CA VAL A 318 -7.33 12.53 -10.43
C VAL A 318 -7.16 11.79 -9.11
N LEU A 319 -6.28 10.79 -9.05
CA LEU A 319 -6.05 10.00 -7.85
C LEU A 319 -5.51 10.87 -6.71
N SER A 320 -4.45 11.65 -6.98
CA SER A 320 -3.83 12.55 -5.99
C SER A 320 -4.79 13.65 -5.54
N MET A 321 -5.55 14.24 -6.48
CA MET A 321 -6.52 15.28 -6.15
C MET A 321 -7.71 14.74 -5.36
N THR A 322 -8.10 13.49 -5.56
CA THR A 322 -9.13 12.86 -4.73
C THR A 322 -8.67 12.75 -3.28
N MET A 323 -7.45 12.29 -3.03
CA MET A 323 -6.88 12.21 -1.68
C MET A 323 -6.66 13.60 -1.05
N ASN A 324 -6.37 14.62 -1.87
CA ASN A 324 -6.16 15.99 -1.38
C ASN A 324 -7.49 16.72 -1.07
N LYS A 325 -8.55 16.47 -1.85
CA LYS A 325 -9.83 17.20 -1.75
C LYS A 325 -10.88 16.50 -0.89
N THR A 326 -10.62 15.29 -0.43
CA THR A 326 -11.57 14.49 0.36
C THR A 326 -10.86 13.80 1.52
N ALA A 327 -11.60 13.14 2.41
CA ALA A 327 -11.05 12.32 3.49
C ALA A 327 -10.51 10.95 3.01
N ALA A 328 -10.30 10.77 1.69
CA ALA A 328 -9.70 9.57 1.15
C ALA A 328 -8.18 9.52 1.41
N ASP A 329 -7.73 8.40 1.98
CA ASP A 329 -6.32 8.06 2.06
C ASP A 329 -5.96 7.03 0.98
N PHE A 330 -4.65 6.77 0.83
CA PHE A 330 -4.15 5.86 -0.20
C PHE A 330 -4.75 4.44 -0.10
N ASP A 331 -4.72 3.85 1.10
CA ASP A 331 -5.18 2.47 1.29
C ASP A 331 -6.67 2.35 1.00
N GLY A 332 -7.48 3.23 1.59
CA GLY A 332 -8.93 3.16 1.42
C GLY A 332 -9.35 3.51 -0.02
N MET A 333 -8.63 4.39 -0.70
CA MET A 333 -8.88 4.66 -2.11
C MET A 333 -8.51 3.48 -3.02
N SER A 334 -7.36 2.85 -2.79
CA SER A 334 -6.93 1.64 -3.51
C SER A 334 -7.94 0.49 -3.34
N ASP A 335 -8.37 0.24 -2.10
CA ASP A 335 -9.40 -0.74 -1.78
C ASP A 335 -10.73 -0.41 -2.46
N ALA A 336 -11.17 0.85 -2.39
CA ALA A 336 -12.46 1.26 -2.95
C ALA A 336 -12.49 1.10 -4.47
N LEU A 337 -11.45 1.57 -5.15
CA LEU A 337 -11.37 1.55 -6.61
C LEU A 337 -11.28 0.12 -7.15
N THR A 338 -10.66 -0.81 -6.42
CA THR A 338 -10.64 -2.24 -6.78
C THR A 338 -12.05 -2.80 -7.03
N TYR A 339 -13.06 -2.35 -6.28
CA TYR A 339 -14.45 -2.78 -6.46
C TYR A 339 -15.27 -1.88 -7.39
N ALA A 340 -15.05 -0.56 -7.34
CA ALA A 340 -15.87 0.41 -8.06
C ALA A 340 -15.48 0.55 -9.54
N ALA A 341 -14.18 0.58 -9.85
CA ALA A 341 -13.66 0.92 -11.17
C ALA A 341 -14.19 0.04 -12.32
N PRO A 342 -14.17 -1.31 -12.24
CA PRO A 342 -14.63 -2.13 -13.35
C PRO A 342 -16.12 -1.96 -13.65
N VAL A 343 -16.94 -1.73 -12.62
CA VAL A 343 -18.38 -1.53 -12.76
C VAL A 343 -18.70 -0.14 -13.28
N ALA A 344 -17.96 0.88 -12.82
CA ALA A 344 -18.09 2.23 -13.33
C ALA A 344 -17.80 2.32 -14.83
N LYS A 345 -16.69 1.72 -15.28
CA LYS A 345 -16.35 1.64 -16.70
C LYS A 345 -17.46 0.97 -17.51
N ASN A 346 -18.01 -0.15 -17.03
CA ASN A 346 -19.11 -0.84 -17.71
C ASN A 346 -20.43 -0.05 -17.70
N ALA A 347 -20.61 0.84 -16.71
CA ALA A 347 -21.74 1.76 -16.64
C ALA A 347 -21.53 3.06 -17.43
N GLY A 348 -20.38 3.21 -18.12
CA GLY A 348 -20.04 4.43 -18.85
C GLY A 348 -19.73 5.62 -17.95
N VAL A 349 -19.44 5.38 -16.67
CA VAL A 349 -19.06 6.41 -15.70
C VAL A 349 -17.57 6.66 -15.80
N SER A 350 -17.17 7.92 -15.79
CA SER A 350 -15.78 8.35 -15.92
C SER A 350 -14.94 8.08 -14.67
N ILE A 351 -13.61 8.14 -14.80
CA ILE A 351 -12.69 7.99 -13.65
C ILE A 351 -12.93 9.08 -12.61
N GLU A 352 -13.19 10.31 -13.06
CA GLU A 352 -13.41 11.49 -12.23
C GLU A 352 -14.72 11.36 -11.45
N GLU A 353 -15.79 10.92 -12.10
CA GLU A 353 -17.06 10.66 -11.42
C GLU A 353 -16.93 9.51 -10.41
N THR A 354 -16.22 8.45 -10.78
CA THR A 354 -15.96 7.31 -9.88
C THR A 354 -15.17 7.74 -8.66
N ALA A 355 -14.11 8.53 -8.86
CA ALA A 355 -13.29 9.07 -7.78
C ALA A 355 -14.08 10.06 -6.92
N ALA A 356 -14.98 10.86 -7.51
CA ALA A 356 -15.87 11.75 -6.77
C ALA A 356 -16.87 10.98 -5.88
N MET A 357 -17.41 9.86 -6.37
CA MET A 357 -18.27 8.98 -5.57
C MET A 357 -17.50 8.40 -4.38
N VAL A 358 -16.33 7.82 -4.63
CA VAL A 358 -15.49 7.23 -3.58
C VAL A 358 -15.07 8.29 -2.55
N GLY A 359 -14.59 9.45 -3.01
CA GLY A 359 -14.19 10.55 -2.13
C GLY A 359 -15.34 11.10 -1.29
N ALA A 360 -16.53 11.26 -1.87
CA ALA A 360 -17.71 11.69 -1.13
C ALA A 360 -18.16 10.69 -0.05
N LEU A 361 -18.02 9.38 -0.31
CA LEU A 361 -18.28 8.34 0.69
C LEU A 361 -17.26 8.37 1.82
N HIS A 362 -15.98 8.59 1.49
CA HIS A 362 -14.93 8.72 2.49
C HIS A 362 -15.15 9.91 3.43
N ASP A 363 -15.60 11.06 2.89
CA ASP A 363 -15.99 12.22 3.71
C ASP A 363 -17.11 11.88 4.71
N ALA A 364 -17.98 10.94 4.35
CA ALA A 364 -19.06 10.42 5.21
C ALA A 364 -18.62 9.22 6.07
N LYS A 365 -17.32 8.92 6.16
CA LYS A 365 -16.74 7.80 6.92
C LYS A 365 -17.12 6.39 6.40
N ILE A 366 -17.63 6.31 5.18
CA ILE A 366 -17.75 5.04 4.44
C ILE A 366 -16.48 4.92 3.61
N THR A 367 -15.48 4.20 4.14
CA THR A 367 -14.12 4.15 3.57
C THR A 367 -13.75 2.77 3.03
N GLY A 368 -12.69 2.71 2.21
CA GLY A 368 -12.08 1.45 1.78
C GLY A 368 -13.04 0.58 0.98
N SER A 369 -13.01 -0.72 1.26
CA SER A 369 -13.89 -1.69 0.61
C SER A 369 -15.39 -1.34 0.74
N MET A 370 -15.84 -0.70 1.82
CA MET A 370 -17.23 -0.25 1.96
C MET A 370 -17.59 0.85 0.97
N ALA A 371 -16.68 1.80 0.74
CA ALA A 371 -16.86 2.85 -0.27
C ALA A 371 -16.93 2.25 -1.69
N GLY A 372 -16.04 1.30 -1.97
CA GLY A 372 -15.97 0.61 -3.26
C GLY A 372 -17.21 -0.23 -3.56
N THR A 373 -17.59 -1.08 -2.60
CA THR A 373 -18.78 -1.94 -2.71
C THR A 373 -20.08 -1.14 -2.74
N GLY A 374 -20.18 -0.07 -1.94
CA GLY A 374 -21.31 0.86 -1.96
C GLY A 374 -21.44 1.56 -3.31
N SER A 375 -20.35 2.12 -3.84
CA SER A 375 -20.33 2.75 -5.18
C SER A 375 -20.72 1.75 -6.26
N ARG A 376 -20.13 0.55 -6.24
CA ARG A 376 -20.45 -0.55 -7.15
C ARG A 376 -21.94 -0.91 -7.10
N ALA A 377 -22.52 -1.01 -5.91
CA ALA A 377 -23.92 -1.37 -5.75
C ALA A 377 -24.85 -0.28 -6.31
N VAL A 378 -24.57 0.99 -6.04
CA VAL A 378 -25.32 2.12 -6.61
C VAL A 378 -25.27 2.11 -8.14
N LEU A 379 -24.07 1.97 -8.71
CA LEU A 379 -23.87 1.90 -10.15
C LEU A 379 -24.65 0.74 -10.78
N SER A 380 -24.48 -0.46 -10.25
CA SER A 380 -25.10 -1.67 -10.79
C SER A 380 -26.63 -1.63 -10.70
N ARG A 381 -27.19 -1.13 -9.58
CA ARG A 381 -28.64 -1.09 -9.35
C ARG A 381 -29.34 -0.06 -10.23
N LEU A 382 -28.67 1.06 -10.55
CA LEU A 382 -29.21 2.06 -11.47
C LEU A 382 -28.99 1.67 -12.94
N GLN A 383 -27.89 0.98 -13.24
CA GLN A 383 -27.62 0.50 -14.61
C GLN A 383 -28.66 -0.53 -15.07
N ALA A 384 -29.03 -1.47 -14.21
CA ALA A 384 -29.97 -2.54 -14.54
C ALA A 384 -30.96 -2.81 -13.39
N PRO A 385 -31.91 -1.88 -13.10
CA PRO A 385 -32.91 -2.08 -12.08
C PRO A 385 -33.86 -3.23 -12.48
N THR A 386 -34.21 -4.09 -11.52
CA THR A 386 -35.08 -5.25 -11.75
C THR A 386 -36.09 -5.43 -10.61
N GLY A 387 -37.21 -6.07 -10.91
CA GLY A 387 -38.27 -6.36 -9.93
C GLY A 387 -38.73 -5.10 -9.18
N LYS A 388 -38.85 -5.20 -7.85
CA LYS A 388 -39.33 -4.11 -6.99
C LYS A 388 -38.50 -2.82 -7.09
N ALA A 389 -37.20 -2.91 -7.41
CA ALA A 389 -36.37 -1.71 -7.61
C ALA A 389 -36.82 -0.91 -8.84
N TRP A 390 -37.23 -1.60 -9.92
CA TRP A 390 -37.77 -0.95 -11.11
C TRP A 390 -39.12 -0.31 -10.83
N ASP A 391 -40.01 -1.02 -10.12
CA ASP A 391 -41.32 -0.50 -9.73
C ASP A 391 -41.18 0.77 -8.87
N ALA A 392 -40.28 0.74 -7.88
CA ALA A 392 -39.97 1.87 -7.01
C ALA A 392 -39.44 3.08 -7.79
N LEU A 393 -38.48 2.89 -8.71
CA LEU A 393 -37.97 3.97 -9.55
C LEU A 393 -39.05 4.57 -10.46
N LYS A 394 -39.93 3.72 -11.00
CA LYS A 394 -41.07 4.15 -11.83
C LYS A 394 -42.08 4.96 -11.01
N GLU A 395 -42.37 4.56 -9.78
CA GLU A 395 -43.23 5.31 -8.86
C GLU A 395 -42.64 6.69 -8.52
N LEU A 396 -41.32 6.77 -8.35
CA LEU A 396 -40.62 8.05 -8.18
C LEU A 396 -40.55 8.89 -9.46
N GLY A 397 -40.97 8.34 -10.62
CA GLY A 397 -40.91 9.02 -11.91
C GLY A 397 -39.49 9.14 -12.49
N VAL A 398 -38.54 8.33 -11.99
CA VAL A 398 -37.12 8.39 -12.38
C VAL A 398 -36.82 7.35 -13.45
N LYS A 399 -36.28 7.81 -14.58
CA LYS A 399 -35.79 6.93 -15.64
C LYS A 399 -34.30 6.71 -15.49
N THR A 400 -33.85 5.46 -15.49
CA THR A 400 -32.41 5.16 -15.39
C THR A 400 -31.73 4.95 -16.74
N SER A 401 -32.50 4.71 -17.80
CA SER A 401 -32.00 4.56 -19.17
C SER A 401 -32.51 5.65 -20.11
N ASP A 402 -31.71 5.96 -21.13
CA ASP A 402 -32.09 6.83 -22.24
C ASP A 402 -32.93 6.07 -23.28
N SER A 403 -33.37 6.77 -24.32
CA SER A 403 -34.17 6.17 -25.42
C SER A 403 -33.45 5.06 -26.20
N LYS A 404 -32.12 4.96 -26.09
CA LYS A 404 -31.28 3.95 -26.76
C LYS A 404 -30.94 2.78 -25.84
N GLY A 405 -31.40 2.80 -24.59
CA GLY A 405 -31.11 1.78 -23.58
C GLY A 405 -29.80 1.97 -22.83
N ASN A 406 -29.09 3.09 -23.03
CA ASN A 406 -27.89 3.39 -22.25
C ASN A 406 -28.26 3.94 -20.88
N THR A 407 -27.42 3.69 -19.88
CA THR A 407 -27.60 4.28 -18.55
C THR A 407 -27.47 5.80 -18.64
N ARG A 408 -28.42 6.52 -18.05
CA ARG A 408 -28.37 7.99 -17.93
C ARG A 408 -27.28 8.39 -16.93
N PRO A 409 -26.77 9.64 -16.97
CA PRO A 409 -25.76 10.09 -16.02
C PRO A 409 -26.18 9.84 -14.57
N ILE A 410 -25.37 9.08 -13.84
CA ILE A 410 -25.72 8.57 -12.50
C ILE A 410 -26.06 9.70 -11.53
N PHE A 411 -25.31 10.81 -11.55
CA PHE A 411 -25.59 11.95 -10.68
C PHE A 411 -26.91 12.63 -11.01
N THR A 412 -27.34 12.61 -12.28
CA THR A 412 -28.65 13.13 -12.68
C THR A 412 -29.77 12.25 -12.13
N ILE A 413 -29.63 10.93 -12.25
CA ILE A 413 -30.59 9.98 -11.68
C ILE A 413 -30.72 10.19 -10.16
N LEU A 414 -29.60 10.30 -9.45
CA LEU A 414 -29.58 10.54 -8.01
C LEU A 414 -30.25 11.87 -7.63
N LYS A 415 -30.01 12.96 -8.39
CA LYS A 415 -30.68 14.25 -8.19
C LYS A 415 -32.19 14.15 -8.41
N GLU A 416 -32.62 13.45 -9.44
CA GLU A 416 -34.05 13.25 -9.75
C GLU A 416 -34.75 12.43 -8.65
N MET A 417 -34.09 11.41 -8.10
CA MET A 417 -34.60 10.66 -6.95
C MET A 417 -34.81 11.57 -5.73
N GLN A 418 -33.81 12.37 -5.38
CA GLN A 418 -33.91 13.34 -4.28
C GLN A 418 -35.04 14.35 -4.53
N ALA A 419 -35.13 14.91 -5.73
CA ALA A 419 -36.16 15.86 -6.09
C ALA A 419 -37.57 15.23 -6.02
N SER A 420 -37.70 13.96 -6.35
CA SER A 420 -38.95 13.21 -6.20
C SER A 420 -39.33 13.01 -4.73
N PHE A 421 -38.37 12.70 -3.86
CA PHE A 421 -38.61 12.61 -2.42
C PHE A 421 -39.11 13.93 -1.83
N GLU A 422 -38.50 15.04 -2.23
CA GLU A 422 -38.88 16.38 -1.77
C GLU A 422 -40.25 16.81 -2.32
N LYS A 423 -40.49 16.64 -3.62
CA LYS A 423 -41.75 16.97 -4.28
C LYS A 423 -42.93 16.23 -3.65
N ASN A 424 -42.74 14.96 -3.31
CA ASN A 424 -43.78 14.12 -2.70
C ASN A 424 -43.81 14.21 -1.16
N ARG A 425 -42.96 15.06 -0.55
CA ARG A 425 -42.86 15.25 0.91
C ARG A 425 -42.70 13.93 1.68
N LEU A 426 -41.91 13.01 1.14
CA LEU A 426 -41.73 11.69 1.74
C LEU A 426 -41.02 11.81 3.09
N GLY A 427 -41.57 11.17 4.11
CA GLY A 427 -40.94 11.09 5.44
C GLY A 427 -39.68 10.22 5.43
N THR A 428 -38.85 10.34 6.47
CA THR A 428 -37.57 9.61 6.57
C THR A 428 -37.72 8.09 6.48
N ALA A 429 -38.80 7.53 7.05
CA ALA A 429 -39.11 6.10 6.97
C ALA A 429 -39.43 5.65 5.52
N GLN A 430 -40.22 6.43 4.78
CA GLN A 430 -40.56 6.14 3.38
C GLN A 430 -39.32 6.26 2.49
N GLN A 431 -38.52 7.31 2.68
CA GLN A 431 -37.26 7.45 1.96
C GLN A 431 -36.35 6.24 2.21
N ALA A 432 -36.20 5.80 3.46
CA ALA A 432 -35.42 4.61 3.79
C ALA A 432 -35.95 3.34 3.11
N GLU A 433 -37.27 3.17 3.01
CA GLU A 433 -37.89 2.05 2.30
C GLU A 433 -37.57 2.07 0.80
N TYR A 434 -37.67 3.22 0.14
CA TYR A 434 -37.27 3.37 -1.27
C TYR A 434 -35.78 3.07 -1.45
N MET A 435 -34.92 3.61 -0.59
CA MET A 435 -33.47 3.38 -0.66
C MET A 435 -33.13 1.89 -0.49
N LYS A 436 -33.75 1.19 0.46
CA LYS A 436 -33.55 -0.25 0.67
C LYS A 436 -34.08 -1.07 -0.49
N THR A 437 -35.24 -0.72 -1.03
CA THR A 437 -35.85 -1.43 -2.16
C THR A 437 -35.01 -1.29 -3.43
N ILE A 438 -34.51 -0.07 -3.71
CA ILE A 438 -33.78 0.23 -4.94
C ILE A 438 -32.33 -0.29 -4.84
N PHE A 439 -31.64 0.02 -3.75
CA PHE A 439 -30.19 -0.25 -3.64
C PHE A 439 -29.87 -1.51 -2.83
N GLY A 440 -30.79 -1.98 -2.01
CA GLY A 440 -30.57 -3.07 -1.05
C GLY A 440 -30.19 -2.54 0.34
N GLU A 441 -30.38 -3.38 1.35
CA GLU A 441 -30.13 -3.04 2.76
C GLU A 441 -28.69 -2.57 3.00
N GLU A 442 -27.70 -3.32 2.49
CA GLU A 442 -26.28 -3.06 2.70
C GLU A 442 -25.77 -1.80 2.00
N ALA A 443 -26.33 -1.46 0.82
CA ALA A 443 -25.90 -0.31 0.02
C ALA A 443 -26.71 0.96 0.29
N SER A 444 -27.80 0.86 1.06
CA SER A 444 -28.72 1.98 1.32
C SER A 444 -28.02 3.20 1.93
N SER A 445 -27.03 2.99 2.81
CA SER A 445 -26.24 4.04 3.44
C SER A 445 -25.35 4.78 2.43
N ALA A 446 -24.60 4.03 1.61
CA ALA A 446 -23.76 4.62 0.55
C ALA A 446 -24.61 5.36 -0.48
N ALA A 447 -25.75 4.78 -0.87
CA ALA A 447 -26.68 5.40 -1.80
C ALA A 447 -27.26 6.70 -1.23
N ALA A 448 -27.61 6.75 0.06
CA ALA A 448 -28.13 7.97 0.69
C ALA A 448 -27.08 9.10 0.72
N VAL A 449 -25.82 8.76 1.05
CA VAL A 449 -24.71 9.71 1.01
C VAL A 449 -24.48 10.23 -0.40
N LEU A 450 -24.43 9.35 -1.40
CA LEU A 450 -24.20 9.72 -2.80
C LEU A 450 -25.37 10.54 -3.36
N MET A 451 -26.61 10.21 -3.00
CA MET A 451 -27.79 10.97 -3.39
C MET A 451 -27.75 12.39 -2.82
N THR A 452 -27.40 12.53 -1.54
CA THR A 452 -27.21 13.84 -0.89
C THR A 452 -26.05 14.62 -1.52
N ALA A 453 -24.93 13.95 -1.81
CA ALA A 453 -23.78 14.57 -2.45
C ALA A 453 -24.09 15.01 -3.89
N ALA A 454 -24.95 14.27 -4.60
CA ALA A 454 -25.43 14.64 -5.93
C ALA A 454 -26.36 15.86 -5.87
N SER A 455 -27.35 15.85 -4.97
CA SER A 455 -28.34 16.93 -4.86
C SER A 455 -27.74 18.26 -4.40
N THR A 456 -26.75 18.22 -3.52
CA THR A 456 -26.00 19.41 -3.06
C THR A 456 -24.97 19.92 -4.09
N GLY A 457 -24.81 19.23 -5.21
CA GLY A 457 -23.82 19.54 -6.25
C GLY A 457 -22.37 19.22 -5.86
N LYS A 458 -22.15 18.54 -4.72
CA LYS A 458 -20.80 18.14 -4.27
C LYS A 458 -20.13 17.22 -5.28
N LEU A 459 -20.86 16.23 -5.81
CA LEU A 459 -20.30 15.30 -6.80
C LEU A 459 -19.90 16.01 -8.10
N ASP A 460 -20.69 16.97 -8.59
CA ASP A 460 -20.33 17.74 -9.78
C ASP A 460 -19.09 18.61 -9.52
N LYS A 461 -19.01 19.26 -8.36
CA LYS A 461 -17.85 20.08 -7.97
C LYS A 461 -16.57 19.26 -7.89
N LEU A 462 -16.63 18.08 -7.24
CA LEU A 462 -15.49 17.16 -7.19
C LEU A 462 -15.10 16.69 -8.59
N THR A 463 -16.06 16.27 -9.40
CA THR A 463 -15.81 15.83 -10.78
C THR A 463 -15.19 16.93 -11.63
N ALA A 464 -15.68 18.17 -11.52
CA ALA A 464 -15.11 19.30 -12.23
C ALA A 464 -13.66 19.59 -11.78
N ALA A 465 -13.40 19.52 -10.47
CA ALA A 465 -12.05 19.68 -9.93
C ALA A 465 -11.09 18.57 -10.41
N PHE A 466 -11.58 17.33 -10.53
CA PHE A 466 -10.80 16.20 -11.02
C PHE A 466 -10.58 16.25 -12.54
N LYS A 467 -11.55 16.69 -13.31
CA LYS A 467 -11.37 16.95 -14.76
C LYS A 467 -10.33 18.03 -15.03
N ALA A 468 -10.26 19.04 -14.17
CA ALA A 468 -9.29 20.13 -14.24
C ALA A 468 -8.00 19.87 -13.44
N SER A 469 -7.70 18.59 -13.15
CA SER A 469 -6.57 18.23 -12.27
C SER A 469 -5.21 18.11 -12.98
N ASP A 470 -5.15 18.22 -14.30
CA ASP A 470 -3.90 18.05 -15.05
C ASP A 470 -2.78 18.94 -14.50
N GLY A 471 -1.65 18.30 -14.15
CA GLY A 471 -0.47 18.94 -13.57
C GLY A 471 -0.53 19.18 -12.05
N LYS A 472 -1.66 18.92 -11.38
CA LYS A 472 -1.83 19.22 -9.96
C LYS A 472 -1.00 18.33 -9.04
N THR A 473 -0.68 17.09 -9.42
CA THR A 473 0.23 16.26 -8.62
C THR A 473 1.62 16.84 -8.61
N ALA A 474 2.12 17.31 -9.76
CA ALA A 474 3.44 17.93 -9.85
C ALA A 474 3.48 19.26 -9.06
N GLU A 475 2.43 20.09 -9.16
CA GLU A 475 2.30 21.30 -8.35
C GLU A 475 2.33 20.99 -6.84
N LEU A 476 1.60 19.95 -6.41
CA LEU A 476 1.60 19.49 -5.02
C LEU A 476 3.00 19.07 -4.55
N VAL A 477 3.72 18.30 -5.38
CA VAL A 477 5.09 17.87 -5.08
C VAL A 477 6.02 19.07 -4.96
N ASN A 478 5.95 20.04 -5.88
CA ASN A 478 6.77 21.25 -5.83
C ASN A 478 6.54 22.01 -4.52
N ILE A 479 5.28 22.20 -4.10
CA ILE A 479 4.95 22.84 -2.82
C ILE A 479 5.49 22.03 -1.63
N MET A 480 5.42 20.70 -1.68
CA MET A 480 5.96 19.84 -0.62
C MET A 480 7.50 19.82 -0.55
N GLN A 481 8.16 20.15 -1.65
CA GLN A 481 9.62 20.20 -1.76
C GLN A 481 10.19 21.60 -1.53
N ASP A 482 9.38 22.65 -1.56
CA ASP A 482 9.78 24.03 -1.29
C ASP A 482 10.12 24.26 0.20
N ASN A 483 11.24 23.68 0.63
CA ASN A 483 11.84 23.77 1.96
C ASN A 483 13.26 23.18 1.96
N LEU A 484 14.04 23.47 3.01
CA LEU A 484 15.41 22.98 3.18
C LEU A 484 15.57 21.45 3.06
N GLY A 485 14.54 20.68 3.42
CA GLY A 485 14.56 19.23 3.25
C GLY A 485 14.51 18.80 1.79
N GLY A 486 13.76 19.53 0.95
CA GLY A 486 13.76 19.38 -0.50
C GLY A 486 15.09 19.80 -1.12
N ASP A 487 15.64 20.95 -0.73
CA ASP A 487 16.96 21.42 -1.19
C ASP A 487 18.06 20.37 -0.95
N PHE A 488 18.05 19.76 0.24
CA PHE A 488 19.02 18.70 0.57
C PHE A 488 18.83 17.45 -0.29
N LYS A 489 17.58 17.08 -0.60
CA LYS A 489 17.30 15.95 -1.49
C LYS A 489 17.73 16.23 -2.93
N GLU A 490 17.47 17.43 -3.44
CA GLU A 490 17.91 17.84 -4.77
C GLU A 490 19.45 17.83 -4.87
N PHE A 491 20.15 18.34 -3.84
CA PHE A 491 21.60 18.21 -3.74
C PHE A 491 22.06 16.75 -3.71
N GLN A 492 21.38 15.88 -2.97
CA GLN A 492 21.69 14.45 -2.93
C GLN A 492 21.51 13.80 -4.31
N SER A 493 20.39 14.06 -5.00
CA SER A 493 20.13 13.60 -6.35
C SER A 493 21.23 14.05 -7.32
N ALA A 494 21.62 15.33 -7.27
CA ALA A 494 22.71 15.86 -8.10
C ALA A 494 24.06 15.19 -7.80
N TYR A 495 24.37 14.92 -6.54
CA TYR A 495 25.58 14.17 -6.15
C TYR A 495 25.55 12.72 -6.69
N GLU A 496 24.41 12.05 -6.62
CA GLU A 496 24.22 10.71 -7.16
C GLU A 496 24.33 10.69 -8.71
N ALA A 497 23.83 11.72 -9.39
CA ALA A 497 23.98 11.90 -10.83
C ALA A 497 25.45 11.99 -11.24
N VAL A 498 26.26 12.78 -10.52
CA VAL A 498 27.72 12.86 -10.74
C VAL A 498 28.39 11.49 -10.56
N GLY A 499 28.02 10.75 -9.51
CA GLY A 499 28.54 9.40 -9.30
C GLY A 499 28.16 8.43 -10.42
N THR A 500 26.97 8.59 -10.98
CA THR A 500 26.47 7.80 -12.10
C THR A 500 27.24 8.11 -13.40
N ASP A 501 27.48 9.38 -13.70
CA ASP A 501 28.30 9.80 -14.84
C ASP A 501 29.74 9.31 -14.77
N LEU A 502 30.35 9.43 -13.58
CA LEU A 502 31.72 8.97 -13.37
C LEU A 502 31.84 7.45 -13.53
N PHE A 503 30.85 6.69 -13.05
CA PHE A 503 30.81 5.25 -13.23
C PHE A 503 30.62 4.85 -14.69
N ASP A 504 29.72 5.50 -15.43
CA ASP A 504 29.44 5.15 -16.83
C ASP A 504 30.69 5.25 -17.72
N GLN A 505 31.54 6.25 -17.46
CA GLN A 505 32.81 6.40 -18.17
C GLN A 505 33.81 5.27 -17.85
N GLN A 506 33.70 4.65 -16.67
CA GLN A 506 34.64 3.66 -16.16
C GLN A 506 34.09 2.22 -16.20
N GLU A 507 32.79 2.02 -16.41
CA GLU A 507 32.11 0.71 -16.32
C GLU A 507 32.81 -0.32 -17.21
N GLY A 508 33.08 0.02 -18.46
CA GLY A 508 33.72 -0.88 -19.42
C GLY A 508 35.11 -1.36 -18.95
N ALA A 509 35.93 -0.45 -18.41
CA ALA A 509 37.25 -0.77 -17.90
C ALA A 509 37.18 -1.60 -16.62
N LEU A 510 36.31 -1.22 -15.68
CA LEU A 510 36.09 -1.92 -14.41
C LEU A 510 35.54 -3.34 -14.62
N ARG A 511 34.60 -3.53 -15.56
CA ARG A 511 34.08 -4.86 -15.94
C ARG A 511 35.17 -5.74 -16.54
N LYS A 512 35.96 -5.23 -17.49
CA LYS A 512 37.08 -5.97 -18.09
C LYS A 512 38.12 -6.38 -17.05
N LEU A 513 38.49 -5.47 -16.14
CA LEU A 513 39.40 -5.75 -15.04
C LEU A 513 38.85 -6.87 -14.14
N THR A 514 37.59 -6.74 -13.72
CA THR A 514 36.94 -7.69 -12.82
C THR A 514 36.82 -9.07 -13.46
N GLN A 515 36.34 -9.17 -14.70
CA GLN A 515 36.26 -10.43 -15.44
C GLN A 515 37.63 -11.09 -15.64
N THR A 516 38.66 -10.29 -15.88
CA THR A 516 40.05 -10.78 -16.01
C THR A 516 40.53 -11.34 -14.68
N ALA A 517 40.35 -10.60 -13.57
CA ALA A 517 40.69 -11.08 -12.23
C ALA A 517 39.92 -12.36 -11.88
N THR A 518 38.61 -12.45 -12.17
CA THR A 518 37.81 -13.67 -11.99
C THR A 518 38.39 -14.85 -12.77
N LYS A 519 38.79 -14.66 -14.04
CA LYS A 519 39.43 -15.73 -14.83
C LYS A 519 40.73 -16.21 -14.18
N TYR A 520 41.53 -15.31 -13.61
CA TYR A 520 42.74 -15.69 -12.88
C TYR A 520 42.43 -16.47 -11.60
N VAL A 521 41.47 -16.01 -10.81
CA VAL A 521 41.03 -16.70 -9.59
C VAL A 521 40.49 -18.11 -9.91
N LEU A 522 39.67 -18.25 -10.95
CA LEU A 522 39.16 -19.55 -11.39
C LEU A 522 40.25 -20.46 -11.94
N LYS A 523 41.27 -19.91 -12.62
CA LYS A 523 42.45 -20.68 -13.03
C LYS A 523 43.26 -21.16 -11.83
N LEU A 524 43.41 -20.32 -10.79
CA LEU A 524 44.09 -20.68 -9.55
C LEU A 524 43.31 -21.77 -8.80
N ASP A 525 41.99 -21.64 -8.66
CA ASP A 525 41.12 -22.68 -8.07
C ASP A 525 41.25 -24.01 -8.85
N GLY A 526 41.18 -23.96 -10.18
CA GLY A 526 41.39 -25.14 -11.03
C GLY A 526 42.79 -25.74 -10.90
N TRP A 527 43.82 -24.93 -10.65
CA TRP A 527 45.17 -25.41 -10.36
C TRP A 527 45.25 -26.08 -8.98
N ILE A 528 44.66 -25.48 -7.93
CA ILE A 528 44.59 -26.06 -6.58
C ILE A 528 43.88 -27.41 -6.61
N GLN A 529 42.74 -27.51 -7.30
CA GLN A 529 41.98 -28.76 -7.45
C GLN A 529 42.77 -29.88 -8.16
N LYS A 530 43.67 -29.52 -9.09
CA LYS A 530 44.54 -30.47 -9.82
C LYS A 530 45.81 -30.84 -9.06
N ASN A 531 46.23 -30.02 -8.09
CA ASN A 531 47.47 -30.20 -7.32
C ASN A 531 47.18 -30.44 -5.83
N LYS A 532 46.18 -31.30 -5.54
CA LYS A 532 45.77 -31.66 -4.17
C LYS A 532 46.87 -32.29 -3.31
N SER A 533 47.97 -32.75 -3.90
CA SER A 533 49.11 -33.33 -3.17
C SER A 533 50.12 -32.30 -2.67
N LEU A 534 49.93 -31.01 -3.01
CA LEU A 534 50.80 -29.90 -2.60
C LEU A 534 50.13 -28.93 -1.59
N ALA A 535 48.85 -29.15 -1.29
CA ALA A 535 48.10 -28.48 -0.23
C ALA A 535 47.96 -29.43 0.97
#